data_AF-A0AAU1V4S0-F1
#
_entry.id   AF-A0AAU1V4S0-F1
#
_cell.length_a   1.000
_cell.length_b   1.000
_cell.length_c   1.000
_cell.angle_alpha   90.00
_cell.angle_beta   90.00
_cell.angle_gamma   90.00
#
_symmetry.space_group_name_H-M   'P 1'
#
loop_
_entity.id
_entity.type
_entity.pdbx_description
1 polymer ?
#
loop_
_entity_poly.entity_id
_entity_poly.type
_entity_poly.pdbx_seq_one_letter_code
_entity_poly.pdbx_strand_id
1 'polypeptide(L)'
;MNAATFAAVFVALYVAHSVGDHWMQTSHQSAHKGRPGWVGRLADARHVATLTLTKVAVLLPVVWLLDLRLSVLGMVAGLGIDAVTHWWADRRTTLAWLAKVTGKGEFYRLGAPRAGMGDNPSLGTGAYALDQSFHHLWLLVAALVIATV
;
A
#
# COMPACT_ATOMS: atom_id res chain seq x y z
N MET A 1 19.58 -14.79 -9.87
CA MET A 1 18.66 -14.41 -8.76
C MET A 1 17.54 -15.42 -8.74
N ASN A 2 17.23 -16.02 -7.59
CA ASN A 2 16.32 -17.16 -7.53
C ASN A 2 14.86 -16.68 -7.33
N ALA A 3 13.90 -17.40 -7.92
CA ALA A 3 12.47 -17.12 -7.75
C ALA A 3 12.04 -17.19 -6.27
N ALA A 4 12.78 -17.95 -5.44
CA ALA A 4 12.53 -18.08 -4.01
C ALA A 4 12.76 -16.78 -3.23
N THR A 5 13.81 -16.00 -3.54
CA THR A 5 14.08 -14.70 -2.93
C THR A 5 12.98 -13.72 -3.29
N PHE A 6 12.60 -13.64 -4.57
CA PHE A 6 11.46 -12.83 -5.00
C PHE A 6 10.18 -13.21 -4.24
N ALA A 7 9.85 -14.51 -4.18
CA ALA A 7 8.65 -14.99 -3.50
C ALA A 7 8.68 -14.67 -2.00
N ALA A 8 9.80 -14.89 -1.32
CA ALA A 8 9.97 -14.59 0.10
C ALA A 8 9.83 -13.08 0.39
N VAL A 9 10.45 -12.23 -0.43
CA VAL A 9 10.32 -10.77 -0.33
C VAL A 9 8.87 -10.35 -0.59
N PHE A 10 8.22 -10.86 -1.64
CA PHE A 10 6.83 -10.52 -1.94
C PHE A 10 5.89 -10.89 -0.80
N VAL A 11 6.01 -12.11 -0.24
CA VAL A 11 5.19 -12.55 0.90
C VAL A 11 5.44 -11.67 2.12
N ALA A 12 6.70 -11.34 2.43
CA ALA A 12 7.03 -10.46 3.54
C ALA A 12 6.40 -9.06 3.37
N LEU A 13 6.51 -8.47 2.18
CA LEU A 13 5.95 -7.16 1.88
C LEU A 13 4.41 -7.18 1.86
N TYR A 14 3.79 -8.24 1.36
CA TYR A 14 2.33 -8.44 1.37
C TYR A 14 1.76 -8.51 2.79
N VAL A 15 2.38 -9.31 3.65
CA VAL A 15 1.99 -9.41 5.07
C VAL A 15 2.20 -8.07 5.76
N ALA A 16 3.36 -7.43 5.55
CA ALA A 16 3.67 -6.15 6.16
C ALA A 16 2.74 -5.03 5.71
N HIS A 17 2.33 -5.02 4.44
CA HIS A 17 1.34 -4.08 3.91
C HIS A 17 -0.02 -4.27 4.59
N SER A 18 -0.50 -5.51 4.69
CA SER A 18 -1.76 -5.83 5.35
C SER A 18 -1.74 -5.39 6.83
N VAL A 19 -0.65 -5.67 7.55
CA VAL A 19 -0.49 -5.22 8.96
C VAL A 19 -0.36 -3.70 9.03
N GLY A 20 0.38 -3.07 8.13
CA GLY A 20 0.62 -1.64 8.11
C GLY A 20 -0.65 -0.83 7.89
N ASP A 21 -1.48 -1.19 6.91
CA ASP A 21 -2.70 -0.46 6.56
C ASP A 21 -3.84 -0.63 7.57
N HIS A 22 -3.83 -1.72 8.35
CA HIS A 22 -4.96 -2.05 9.24
C HIS A 22 -4.62 -1.92 10.72
N TRP A 23 -3.42 -2.33 11.15
CA TRP A 23 -3.03 -2.33 12.55
C TRP A 23 -2.14 -1.14 12.90
N MET A 24 -1.22 -0.75 12.02
CA MET A 24 -0.28 0.35 12.30
C MET A 24 -0.87 1.71 11.93
N GLN A 25 -1.70 1.77 10.89
CA GLN A 25 -2.37 2.99 10.47
C GLN A 25 -3.38 3.45 11.52
N THR A 26 -3.26 4.72 11.93
CA THR A 26 -4.19 5.35 12.86
C THR A 26 -5.49 5.78 12.17
N SER A 27 -6.59 5.84 12.93
CA SER A 27 -7.87 6.39 12.46
C SER A 27 -7.73 7.81 11.93
N HIS A 28 -6.87 8.64 12.56
CA HIS A 28 -6.60 9.99 12.08
C HIS A 28 -5.98 9.97 10.68
N GLN A 29 -4.92 9.18 10.45
CA GLN A 29 -4.32 9.05 9.13
C GLN A 29 -5.36 8.58 8.10
N SER A 30 -6.15 7.55 8.41
CA SER A 30 -7.18 7.03 7.50
C SER A 30 -8.25 8.05 7.13
N ALA A 31 -8.75 8.80 8.11
CA ALA A 31 -9.79 9.80 7.88
C ALA A 31 -9.29 11.05 7.13
N HIS A 32 -7.99 11.34 7.18
CA HIS A 32 -7.44 12.60 6.66
C HIS A 32 -6.57 12.45 5.41
N LYS A 33 -5.96 11.28 5.15
CA LYS A 33 -4.99 11.11 4.04
C LYS A 33 -5.56 11.54 2.69
N GLY A 34 -6.83 11.25 2.39
CA GLY A 34 -7.48 11.66 1.15
C GLY A 34 -7.89 13.15 1.03
N ARG A 35 -7.72 13.99 2.06
CA ARG A 35 -8.15 15.41 2.01
C ARG A 35 -7.27 16.26 1.07
N PRO A 36 -7.79 17.35 0.50
CA PRO A 36 -6.95 18.29 -0.26
C PRO A 36 -5.97 19.05 0.65
N GLY A 37 -4.93 19.62 0.05
CA GLY A 37 -3.96 20.49 0.74
C GLY A 37 -2.98 19.75 1.66
N TRP A 38 -2.24 20.53 2.46
CA TRP A 38 -1.15 20.02 3.30
C TRP A 38 -1.60 19.06 4.40
N VAL A 39 -2.82 19.25 4.93
CA VAL A 39 -3.37 18.36 5.97
C VAL A 39 -3.44 16.92 5.45
N GLY A 40 -3.99 16.72 4.25
CA GLY A 40 -4.07 15.38 3.66
C GLY A 40 -2.69 14.85 3.26
N ARG A 41 -1.84 15.68 2.64
CA ARG A 41 -0.49 15.26 2.22
C ARG A 41 0.37 14.81 3.40
N LEU A 42 0.30 15.50 4.52
CA LEU A 42 1.07 15.16 5.72
C LEU A 42 0.51 13.94 6.45
N ALA A 43 -0.82 13.81 6.54
CA ALA A 43 -1.45 12.62 7.12
C ALA A 43 -1.04 11.35 6.35
N ASP A 44 -1.00 11.46 5.03
CA ASP A 44 -0.61 10.37 4.14
C ASP A 44 0.90 10.09 4.15
N ALA A 45 1.74 11.13 4.13
CA ALA A 45 3.19 10.96 4.27
C ALA A 45 3.56 10.27 5.59
N ARG A 46 2.85 10.60 6.68
CA ARG A 46 3.01 9.91 7.97
C ARG A 46 2.59 8.44 7.88
N HIS A 47 1.47 8.15 7.20
CA HIS A 47 1.01 6.78 6.98
C HIS A 47 2.05 5.97 6.21
N VAL A 48 2.51 6.48 5.08
CA VAL A 48 3.52 5.83 4.24
C VAL A 48 4.85 5.66 4.97
N ALA A 49 5.25 6.62 5.80
CA ALA A 49 6.44 6.48 6.64
C ALA A 49 6.28 5.31 7.64
N THR A 50 5.16 5.24 8.36
CA THR A 50 4.89 4.12 9.27
C THR A 50 4.79 2.77 8.55
N LEU A 51 4.13 2.75 7.39
CA LEU A 51 4.00 1.56 6.55
C LEU A 51 5.35 1.05 6.03
N THR A 52 6.21 1.96 5.58
CA THR A 52 7.57 1.63 5.11
C THR A 52 8.39 1.04 6.24
N LEU A 53 8.31 1.64 7.45
CA LEU A 53 8.97 1.09 8.63
C LEU A 53 8.42 -0.30 9.01
N THR A 54 7.12 -0.53 8.90
CA THR A 54 6.52 -1.87 9.07
C THR A 54 7.09 -2.88 8.07
N LYS A 55 7.20 -2.50 6.78
CA LYS A 55 7.79 -3.34 5.73
C LYS A 55 9.24 -3.68 6.05
N VAL A 56 10.05 -2.71 6.49
CA VAL A 56 11.43 -2.96 6.92
C VAL A 56 11.48 -3.90 8.13
N ALA A 57 10.64 -3.66 9.15
CA ALA A 57 10.60 -4.44 10.38
C ALA A 57 10.19 -5.91 10.15
N VAL A 58 9.38 -6.19 9.13
CA VAL A 58 9.01 -7.56 8.73
C VAL A 58 10.04 -8.17 7.78
N LEU A 59 10.55 -7.40 6.82
CA LEU A 59 11.47 -7.89 5.80
C LEU A 59 12.82 -8.29 6.40
N LEU A 60 13.38 -7.50 7.33
CA LEU A 60 14.72 -7.78 7.90
C LEU A 60 14.79 -9.14 8.61
N PRO A 61 13.83 -9.53 9.48
CA PRO A 61 13.79 -10.89 10.03
C PRO A 61 13.68 -11.99 8.96
N VAL A 62 12.87 -11.80 7.92
CA VAL A 62 12.73 -12.79 6.83
C VAL A 62 14.05 -12.97 6.09
N VAL A 63 14.73 -11.87 5.77
CA VAL A 63 16.05 -11.87 5.14
C VAL A 63 17.08 -12.61 5.99
N TRP A 64 17.08 -12.36 7.30
CA TRP A 64 18.01 -12.99 8.23
C TRP A 64 17.72 -14.49 8.42
N LEU A 65 16.47 -14.86 8.66
CA LEU A 65 16.07 -16.25 8.95
C LEU A 65 16.20 -17.17 7.73
N LEU A 66 16.05 -16.63 6.52
CA LEU A 66 16.14 -17.40 5.27
C LEU A 66 17.49 -17.24 4.56
N ASP A 67 18.49 -16.59 5.19
CA ASP A 67 19.81 -16.28 4.62
C ASP A 67 19.73 -15.64 3.21
N LEU A 68 18.80 -14.71 3.03
CA LEU A 68 18.65 -14.00 1.75
C LEU A 68 19.75 -12.96 1.58
N ARG A 69 20.38 -12.95 0.41
CA ARG A 69 21.38 -11.93 0.03
C ARG A 69 20.69 -10.85 -0.80
N LEU A 70 20.33 -9.75 -0.15
CA LEU A 70 19.74 -8.56 -0.78
C LEU A 70 20.75 -7.41 -0.78
N SER A 71 20.78 -6.65 -1.87
CA SER A 71 21.58 -5.42 -1.92
C SER A 71 20.85 -4.28 -1.18
N VAL A 72 21.61 -3.39 -0.55
CA VAL A 72 21.04 -2.17 0.07
C VAL A 72 20.35 -1.30 -0.98
N LEU A 73 20.94 -1.21 -2.19
CA LEU A 73 20.38 -0.43 -3.29
C LEU A 73 19.02 -0.99 -3.73
N GLY A 74 18.90 -2.30 -3.92
CA GLY A 74 17.64 -2.96 -4.28
C GLY A 74 16.57 -2.76 -3.22
N MET A 75 16.93 -2.89 -1.93
CA MET A 75 16.03 -2.60 -0.80
C MET A 75 15.51 -1.16 -0.82
N VAL A 76 16.40 -0.17 -0.94
CA VAL A 76 16.03 1.26 -0.97
C VAL A 76 15.20 1.57 -2.20
N ALA A 77 15.58 1.09 -3.38
CA ALA A 77 14.87 1.34 -4.62
C ALA A 77 13.46 0.73 -4.61
N GLY A 78 13.32 -0.53 -4.23
CA GLY A 78 12.02 -1.20 -4.19
C GLY A 78 11.07 -0.62 -3.14
N LEU A 79 11.54 -0.39 -1.91
CA LEU A 79 10.74 0.27 -0.87
C LEU A 79 10.40 1.72 -1.24
N GLY A 80 11.30 2.43 -1.94
CA GLY A 80 11.03 3.77 -2.45
C GLY A 80 9.93 3.80 -3.51
N ILE A 81 9.95 2.86 -4.47
CA ILE A 81 8.90 2.71 -5.48
C ILE A 81 7.56 2.44 -4.80
N ASP A 82 7.52 1.46 -3.90
CA ASP A 82 6.35 1.12 -3.10
C ASP A 82 5.81 2.34 -2.34
N ALA A 83 6.65 3.05 -1.58
CA ALA A 83 6.25 4.23 -0.82
C ALA A 83 5.64 5.34 -1.70
N VAL A 84 6.24 5.64 -2.86
CA VAL A 84 5.75 6.68 -3.78
C VAL A 84 4.40 6.29 -4.37
N THR A 85 4.27 5.05 -4.83
CA THR A 85 3.03 4.55 -5.45
C THR A 85 1.91 4.42 -4.44
N HIS A 86 2.23 4.00 -3.22
CA HIS A 86 1.29 3.93 -2.10
C HIS A 86 0.76 5.33 -1.74
N TRP A 87 1.66 6.30 -1.55
CA TRP A 87 1.28 7.70 -1.30
C TRP A 87 0.39 8.25 -2.43
N TRP A 88 0.74 7.94 -3.68
CA TRP A 88 -0.06 8.37 -4.83
C TRP A 88 -1.48 7.79 -4.76
N ALA A 89 -1.65 6.49 -4.49
CA ALA A 89 -2.95 5.84 -4.39
C ALA A 89 -3.79 6.35 -3.20
N ASP A 90 -3.15 6.52 -2.04
CA ASP A 90 -3.81 6.93 -0.80
C ASP A 90 -4.32 8.38 -0.79
N ARG A 91 -3.96 9.16 -1.82
CA ARG A 91 -4.63 10.43 -2.12
C ARG A 91 -6.12 10.27 -2.43
N ARG A 92 -6.60 9.04 -2.73
CA ARG A 92 -7.97 8.63 -3.10
C ARG A 92 -8.53 9.25 -4.38
N THR A 93 -8.26 10.53 -4.63
CA THR A 93 -8.63 11.24 -5.87
C THR A 93 -7.95 10.66 -7.10
N THR A 94 -6.69 10.25 -6.94
CA THR A 94 -5.88 9.54 -7.93
C THR A 94 -6.49 8.17 -8.29
N LEU A 95 -6.84 7.38 -7.27
CA LEU A 95 -7.43 6.06 -7.46
C LEU A 95 -8.86 6.14 -8.02
N ALA A 96 -9.65 7.13 -7.58
CA ALA A 96 -10.96 7.44 -8.16
C ALA A 96 -10.85 7.86 -9.64
N TRP A 97 -9.84 8.66 -9.98
CA TRP A 97 -9.55 9.01 -11.38
C TRP A 97 -9.17 7.77 -12.18
N LEU A 98 -8.27 6.92 -11.66
CA LEU A 98 -7.84 5.69 -12.33
C LEU A 98 -9.03 4.75 -12.57
N ALA A 99 -9.90 4.59 -11.57
CA ALA A 99 -11.11 3.81 -11.70
C ALA A 99 -12.06 4.39 -12.77
N LYS A 100 -12.18 5.72 -12.86
CA LYS A 100 -12.99 6.36 -13.91
C LYS A 100 -12.44 6.09 -15.30
N VAL A 101 -11.14 6.30 -15.54
CA VAL A 101 -10.54 6.17 -16.87
C VAL A 101 -10.40 4.73 -17.34
N THR A 102 -10.41 3.77 -16.41
CA THR A 102 -10.41 2.32 -16.70
C THR A 102 -11.82 1.70 -16.76
N GLY A 103 -12.88 2.51 -16.67
CA GLY A 103 -14.25 2.03 -16.74
C GLY A 103 -14.71 1.26 -15.48
N LYS A 104 -14.01 1.40 -14.35
CA LYS A 104 -14.32 0.77 -13.06
C LYS A 104 -15.03 1.71 -12.09
N GLY A 105 -15.56 2.84 -12.57
CA GLY A 105 -16.22 3.84 -11.72
C GLY A 105 -17.43 3.30 -10.95
N GLU A 106 -18.22 2.40 -11.53
CA GLU A 106 -19.34 1.74 -10.83
C GLU A 106 -18.85 0.82 -9.72
N PHE A 107 -17.86 -0.04 -10.02
CA PHE A 107 -17.24 -0.90 -9.02
C PHE A 107 -16.62 -0.09 -7.88
N TYR A 108 -15.92 1.00 -8.17
CA TYR A 108 -15.35 1.89 -7.16
C TYR A 108 -16.40 2.42 -6.16
N ARG A 109 -17.63 2.68 -6.61
CA ARG A 109 -18.73 3.17 -5.74
C ARG A 109 -19.50 2.05 -5.03
N LEU A 110 -19.22 0.79 -5.33
CA LEU A 110 -19.89 -0.34 -4.71
C LEU A 110 -19.63 -0.35 -3.20
N GLY A 111 -20.71 -0.35 -2.41
CA GLY A 111 -20.64 -0.30 -0.95
C GLY A 111 -20.30 1.08 -0.37
N ALA A 112 -20.26 2.14 -1.18
CA ALA A 112 -20.11 3.50 -0.67
C ALA A 112 -21.33 3.92 0.18
N PRO A 113 -21.14 4.80 1.18
CA PRO A 113 -22.24 5.25 2.05
C PRO A 113 -23.34 5.91 1.27
N ARG A 114 -24.57 5.69 1.71
CA ARG A 114 -25.74 6.37 1.17
C ARG A 114 -26.00 7.61 2.01
N ALA A 115 -26.22 8.73 1.33
CA ALA A 115 -26.50 10.00 1.98
C ALA A 115 -27.71 9.86 2.92
N GLY A 116 -27.54 10.27 4.18
CA GLY A 116 -28.62 10.27 5.19
C GLY A 116 -28.93 8.93 5.84
N MET A 117 -28.27 7.83 5.44
CA MET A 117 -28.60 6.49 5.95
C MET A 117 -27.80 6.09 7.19
N GLY A 118 -26.82 6.92 7.60
CA GLY A 118 -25.95 6.62 8.75
C GLY A 118 -25.11 5.35 8.59
N ASP A 119 -25.01 4.81 7.37
CA ASP A 119 -24.20 3.64 7.10
C ASP A 119 -22.72 4.03 7.08
N ASN A 120 -21.96 3.47 8.02
CA ASN A 120 -20.50 3.56 7.99
C ASN A 120 -20.03 2.60 6.90
N PRO A 121 -19.34 3.04 5.83
CA PRO A 121 -18.79 2.10 4.87
C PRO A 121 -17.68 1.36 5.61
N SER A 122 -18.01 0.17 6.09
CA SER A 122 -17.04 -0.73 6.67
C SER A 122 -15.99 -1.09 5.62
N LEU A 123 -14.85 -1.59 6.08
CA LEU A 123 -13.88 -2.29 5.23
C LEU A 123 -14.60 -3.22 4.23
N GLY A 124 -14.08 -3.33 3.01
CA GLY A 124 -14.67 -4.19 1.97
C GLY A 124 -15.55 -3.50 0.91
N THR A 125 -15.43 -2.18 0.71
CA THR A 125 -16.03 -1.50 -0.45
C THR A 125 -15.26 -1.77 -1.74
N GLY A 126 -15.86 -1.49 -2.89
CA GLY A 126 -15.14 -1.60 -4.17
C GLY A 126 -13.98 -0.60 -4.30
N ALA A 127 -14.05 0.56 -3.64
CA ALA A 127 -12.92 1.47 -3.52
C ALA A 127 -11.76 0.83 -2.74
N TYR A 128 -12.05 0.14 -1.63
CA TYR A 128 -11.04 -0.60 -0.86
C TYR A 128 -10.45 -1.78 -1.66
N ALA A 129 -11.28 -2.53 -2.38
CA ALA A 129 -10.81 -3.63 -3.21
C ALA A 129 -9.87 -3.15 -4.33
N LEU A 130 -10.21 -2.04 -4.99
CA LEU A 130 -9.34 -1.43 -6.01
C LEU A 130 -8.03 -0.90 -5.40
N ASP A 131 -8.11 -0.27 -4.23
CA ASP A 131 -6.95 0.22 -3.48
C ASP A 131 -5.97 -0.93 -3.16
N GLN A 132 -6.44 -1.98 -2.48
CA GLN A 132 -5.59 -3.13 -2.13
C GLN A 132 -5.03 -3.82 -3.39
N SER A 133 -5.83 -3.98 -4.45
CA SER A 133 -5.34 -4.58 -5.69
C SER A 133 -4.23 -3.76 -6.37
N PHE A 134 -4.31 -2.42 -6.30
CA PHE A 134 -3.30 -1.53 -6.81
C PHE A 134 -1.99 -1.67 -6.02
N HIS A 135 -2.08 -1.70 -4.69
CA HIS A 135 -0.92 -1.90 -3.84
C HIS A 135 -0.27 -3.26 -4.08
N HIS A 136 -1.05 -4.34 -4.21
CA HIS A 136 -0.51 -5.68 -4.51
C HIS A 136 0.31 -5.71 -5.81
N LEU A 137 -0.12 -4.99 -6.85
CA LEU A 137 0.66 -4.84 -8.09
C LEU A 137 2.02 -4.18 -7.82
N TRP A 138 2.04 -3.11 -7.01
CA TRP A 138 3.28 -2.41 -6.71
C TRP A 138 4.18 -3.15 -5.71
N LEU A 139 3.62 -3.96 -4.82
CA LEU A 139 4.39 -4.90 -4.00
C LEU A 139 5.11 -5.93 -4.87
N LEU A 140 4.47 -6.40 -5.95
CA LEU A 140 5.12 -7.28 -6.93
C LEU A 140 6.30 -6.57 -7.60
N VAL A 141 6.10 -5.33 -8.08
CA VAL A 141 7.16 -4.54 -8.72
C VAL A 141 8.31 -4.27 -7.73
N ALA A 142 7.99 -3.86 -6.49
CA ALA A 142 8.98 -3.62 -5.46
C ALA A 142 9.78 -4.88 -5.12
N ALA A 143 9.10 -6.03 -4.95
CA ALA A 143 9.76 -7.30 -4.69
C ALA A 143 10.67 -7.73 -5.84
N LEU A 144 10.27 -7.50 -7.11
CA LEU A 144 11.14 -7.72 -8.26
C LEU A 144 12.39 -6.84 -8.19
N VAL A 145 12.25 -5.54 -7.94
CA VAL A 145 13.39 -4.62 -7.84
C VAL A 145 14.34 -5.03 -6.71
N ILE A 146 13.81 -5.36 -5.53
CA ILE A 146 14.60 -5.81 -4.38
C ILE A 146 15.36 -7.10 -4.70
N ALA A 147 14.73 -8.01 -5.44
CA ALA A 147 15.32 -9.29 -5.79
C ALA A 147 16.24 -9.24 -7.02
N THR A 148 16.23 -8.16 -7.81
CA THR A 148 16.93 -8.07 -9.11
C THR A 148 18.06 -7.05 -9.20
N VAL A 149 18.15 -6.13 -8.23
CA VAL A 149 19.18 -5.08 -8.14
C VAL A 149 20.17 -5.39 -7.02
#